data_AF-A0A7U2I9I9-F1
#
_entry.id   AF-A0A7U2I9I9-F1
#
_cell.length_a   1.000
_cell.length_b   1.000
_cell.length_c   1.000
_cell.angle_alpha   90.00
_cell.angle_beta   90.00
_cell.angle_gamma   90.00
#
_symmetry.space_group_name_H-M   'P 1'
#
loop_
_entity.id
_entity.type
_entity.pdbx_description
1 polymer ?
#
loop_
_entity_poly.entity_id
_entity_poly.type
_entity_poly.pdbx_seq_one_letter_code
_entity_poly.pdbx_strand_id
1 'polypeptide(L)'
;MQLFISVVALLSTLVTALPAPTYNDGRGATIYTSPNFQGDSTFVPGTSSYCGDLNNIFGNFDGRVRSIVVEKGYRCQFYIGHDCPANGSEYDCGSKDASDAISTLPDWVDSKVHSIFCAKI
;
A
#
# COMPACT_ATOMS: atom_id res chain seq x y z
N MET A 1 19.62 -47.27 30.32
CA MET A 1 18.41 -46.46 30.09
C MET A 1 18.87 -45.10 29.57
N GLN A 2 18.91 -44.90 28.25
CA GLN A 2 19.38 -43.66 27.62
C GLN A 2 18.19 -42.73 27.40
N LEU A 3 18.22 -41.56 28.06
CA LEU A 3 17.25 -40.47 27.84
C LEU A 3 17.71 -39.65 26.63
N PHE A 4 16.94 -39.68 25.55
CA PHE A 4 17.10 -38.78 24.42
C PHE A 4 16.32 -37.49 24.71
N ILE A 5 17.04 -36.37 24.87
CA ILE A 5 16.46 -35.04 25.01
C ILE A 5 16.36 -34.43 23.60
N SER A 6 15.15 -34.38 23.05
CA SER A 6 14.87 -33.70 21.78
C SER A 6 14.84 -32.19 22.01
N VAL A 7 15.91 -31.51 21.62
CA VAL A 7 15.97 -30.04 21.60
C VAL A 7 15.24 -29.54 20.36
N VAL A 8 14.00 -29.07 20.53
CA VAL A 8 13.25 -28.36 19.48
C VAL A 8 13.72 -26.91 19.48
N ALA A 9 14.64 -26.56 18.58
CA ALA A 9 15.07 -25.19 18.38
C ALA A 9 13.98 -24.43 17.61
N LEU A 10 13.24 -23.57 18.31
CA LEU A 10 12.34 -22.58 17.72
C LEU A 10 13.18 -21.51 16.99
N LEU A 11 13.30 -21.62 15.67
CA LEU A 11 13.86 -20.56 14.83
C LEU A 11 12.80 -19.48 14.61
N SER A 12 12.73 -18.52 15.54
CA SER A 12 11.95 -17.30 15.35
C SER A 12 12.64 -16.43 14.29
N THR A 13 12.19 -16.50 13.05
CA THR A 13 12.63 -15.59 11.99
C THR A 13 12.11 -14.18 12.30
N LEU A 14 12.98 -13.26 12.70
CA LEU A 14 12.64 -11.84 12.77
C LEU A 14 12.36 -11.33 11.35
N VAL A 15 11.09 -11.05 11.06
CA VAL A 15 10.73 -10.22 9.90
C VAL A 15 11.13 -8.79 10.24
N THR A 16 12.25 -8.33 9.71
CA THR A 16 12.62 -6.92 9.75
C THR A 16 11.73 -6.17 8.77
N ALA A 17 10.64 -5.57 9.26
CA ALA A 17 9.87 -4.61 8.49
C ALA A 17 10.77 -3.40 8.20
N LEU A 18 11.23 -3.25 6.96
CA LEU A 18 11.95 -2.05 6.53
C LEU A 18 11.02 -0.84 6.69
N PRO A 19 11.48 0.26 7.32
CA PRO A 19 10.68 1.47 7.40
C PRO A 19 10.44 1.98 5.97
N ALA A 20 9.17 2.18 5.62
CA ALA A 20 8.81 2.81 4.37
C ALA A 20 9.35 4.25 4.31
N PRO A 21 9.85 4.71 3.15
CA PRO A 21 10.26 6.09 2.99
C PRO A 21 9.06 7.03 3.15
N THR A 22 9.21 8.11 3.92
CA THR A 22 8.19 9.14 4.15
C THR A 22 8.54 10.42 3.41
N TYR A 23 7.57 11.03 2.73
CA TYR A 23 7.77 12.23 1.91
C TYR A 23 6.87 13.39 2.36
N ASN A 24 7.39 14.63 2.35
CA ASN A 24 6.63 15.84 2.69
C ASN A 24 6.62 16.83 1.50
N ASP A 25 6.14 16.35 0.35
CA ASP A 25 6.10 17.09 -0.92
C ASP A 25 4.68 17.28 -1.48
N GLY A 26 3.66 16.97 -0.67
CA GLY A 26 2.25 17.07 -1.07
C GLY A 26 1.67 15.81 -1.71
N ARG A 27 2.43 14.71 -1.81
CA ARG A 27 1.85 13.40 -2.13
C ARG A 27 1.01 12.88 -0.97
N GLY A 28 -0.09 12.21 -1.30
CA GLY A 28 -0.91 11.47 -0.35
C GLY A 28 -0.41 10.04 -0.16
N ALA A 29 0.12 9.42 -1.21
CA ALA A 29 0.69 8.08 -1.14
C ALA A 29 1.83 7.87 -2.14
N THR A 30 2.61 6.81 -1.91
CA THR A 30 3.49 6.18 -2.90
C THR A 30 3.02 4.74 -3.12
N ILE A 31 2.91 4.31 -4.37
CA ILE A 31 2.48 2.96 -4.76
C ILE A 31 3.62 2.21 -5.46
N TYR A 32 3.63 0.89 -5.32
CA TYR A 32 4.71 0.03 -5.79
C TYR A 32 4.16 -1.19 -6.54
N THR A 33 4.86 -1.62 -7.60
CA THR A 33 4.47 -2.79 -8.41
C THR A 33 4.95 -4.13 -7.86
N SER A 34 5.66 -4.14 -6.73
CA SER A 34 6.04 -5.36 -6.00
C SER A 34 5.75 -5.23 -4.49
N PRO A 35 5.58 -6.35 -3.77
CA PRO A 35 5.47 -6.34 -2.32
C PRO A 35 6.71 -5.72 -1.66
N ASN A 36 6.57 -5.32 -0.40
CA ASN A 36 7.63 -4.78 0.45
C ASN A 36 8.29 -3.50 -0.10
N PHE A 37 7.50 -2.66 -0.78
CA PHE A 37 7.92 -1.35 -1.30
C PHE A 37 9.01 -1.43 -2.38
N GLN A 38 8.99 -2.50 -3.18
CA GLN A 38 9.96 -2.77 -4.24
C GLN A 38 9.35 -2.61 -5.64
N GLY A 39 10.19 -2.69 -6.66
CA GLY A 39 9.78 -2.57 -8.07
C GLY A 39 9.61 -1.11 -8.49
N ASP A 40 8.82 -0.90 -9.53
CA ASP A 40 8.51 0.44 -10.00
C ASP A 40 7.64 1.16 -8.97
N SER A 41 7.92 2.45 -8.74
CA SER A 41 7.16 3.28 -7.80
C SER A 41 6.71 4.59 -8.42
N THR A 42 5.54 5.08 -8.02
CA THR A 42 5.06 6.42 -8.37
C THR A 42 4.31 7.05 -7.20
N PHE A 43 4.18 8.37 -7.21
CA PHE A 43 3.44 9.10 -6.17
C PHE A 43 2.01 9.39 -6.61
N VAL A 44 1.10 9.35 -5.65
CA VAL A 44 -0.30 9.76 -5.80
C VAL A 44 -0.46 11.12 -5.10
N PRO A 45 -0.90 12.17 -5.82
CA PRO A 45 -1.14 13.48 -5.21
C PRO A 45 -2.15 13.43 -4.06
N GLY A 46 -1.90 14.16 -2.97
CA GLY A 46 -2.77 14.23 -1.79
C GLY A 46 -3.88 15.29 -1.94
N THR A 47 -4.52 15.37 -3.11
CA THR A 47 -5.51 16.40 -3.41
C THR A 47 -6.92 15.83 -3.49
N SER A 48 -7.84 16.44 -2.75
CA SER A 48 -9.25 16.04 -2.67
C SER A 48 -10.08 16.36 -3.92
N SER A 49 -9.49 16.97 -4.95
CA SER A 49 -10.18 17.34 -6.19
C SER A 49 -10.03 16.34 -7.32
N TYR A 50 -9.27 15.25 -7.12
CA TYR A 50 -8.87 14.38 -8.22
C TYR A 50 -8.89 12.90 -7.86
N CYS A 51 -9.57 12.10 -8.68
CA CYS A 51 -9.44 10.65 -8.70
C CYS A 51 -8.37 10.25 -9.74
N GLY A 52 -7.30 9.62 -9.28
CA GLY A 52 -6.23 9.10 -10.11
C GLY A 52 -6.59 7.77 -10.73
N ASP A 53 -7.07 7.79 -11.99
CA ASP A 53 -7.22 6.57 -12.78
C ASP A 53 -5.84 6.07 -13.26
N LEU A 54 -5.52 4.83 -12.92
CA LEU A 54 -4.20 4.24 -13.18
C LEU A 54 -4.00 3.86 -14.64
N ASN A 55 -5.08 3.64 -15.41
CA ASN A 55 -4.99 3.34 -16.84
C ASN A 55 -4.47 4.55 -17.63
N ASN A 56 -4.91 5.75 -17.24
CA ASN A 56 -4.62 6.99 -17.96
C ASN A 56 -3.32 7.68 -17.49
N ILE A 57 -3.13 7.82 -16.18
CA ILE A 57 -2.05 8.67 -15.63
C ILE A 57 -0.79 7.87 -15.29
N PHE A 58 -0.96 6.60 -14.92
CA PHE A 58 0.11 5.78 -14.37
C PHE A 58 0.23 4.44 -15.07
N GLY A 59 -0.14 4.33 -16.35
CA GLY A 59 -0.49 3.10 -17.10
C GLY A 59 0.23 1.78 -16.75
N ASN A 60 1.51 1.79 -16.36
CA ASN A 60 2.20 0.60 -15.86
C ASN A 60 1.78 0.13 -14.44
N PHE A 61 0.91 0.86 -13.76
CA PHE A 61 0.43 0.55 -12.40
C PHE A 61 -1.01 -0.01 -12.38
N ASP A 62 -1.76 0.12 -13.48
CA ASP A 62 -3.13 -0.38 -13.59
C ASP A 62 -3.19 -1.90 -13.36
N GLY A 63 -3.91 -2.34 -12.33
CA GLY A 63 -3.96 -3.75 -11.91
C GLY A 63 -2.61 -4.32 -11.43
N ARG A 64 -1.65 -3.48 -11.06
CA ARG A 64 -0.27 -3.91 -10.74
C ARG A 64 0.22 -3.46 -9.38
N VAL A 65 -0.54 -2.67 -8.64
CA VAL A 65 -0.16 -2.23 -7.29
C VAL A 65 -0.12 -3.41 -6.33
N ARG A 66 0.98 -3.54 -5.58
CA ARG A 66 1.26 -4.66 -4.65
C ARG A 66 1.61 -4.24 -3.23
N SER A 67 2.14 -3.02 -3.06
CA SER A 67 2.37 -2.41 -1.76
C SER A 67 2.22 -0.90 -1.85
N ILE A 68 1.88 -0.28 -0.71
CA ILE A 68 1.49 1.13 -0.64
C ILE A 68 2.04 1.77 0.64
N VAL A 69 2.32 3.06 0.55
CA VAL A 69 2.69 3.90 1.68
C VAL A 69 1.83 5.15 1.61
N VAL A 70 0.93 5.34 2.58
CA VAL A 70 0.13 6.55 2.72
C VAL A 70 0.86 7.50 3.67
N GLU A 71 1.05 8.75 3.25
CA GLU A 71 1.76 9.73 4.05
C GLU A 71 0.94 10.19 5.25
N LYS A 72 1.64 10.55 6.34
CA LYS A 72 1.03 11.16 7.52
C LYS A 72 0.13 12.33 7.16
N GLY A 73 -1.06 12.37 7.75
CA GLY A 73 -2.04 13.42 7.55
C GLY A 73 -2.91 13.22 6.31
N TYR A 74 -2.81 12.07 5.65
CA TYR A 74 -3.65 11.71 4.51
C TYR A 74 -4.42 10.41 4.77
N ARG A 75 -5.54 10.29 4.07
CA ARG A 75 -6.34 9.08 3.92
C ARG A 75 -6.53 8.83 2.44
N CYS A 76 -6.29 7.60 2.02
CA CYS A 76 -6.37 7.20 0.63
C CYS A 76 -7.26 5.97 0.46
N GLN A 77 -8.05 6.00 -0.61
CA GLN A 77 -8.96 4.94 -1.03
C GLN A 77 -8.42 4.35 -2.33
N PHE A 78 -8.14 3.05 -2.33
CA PHE A 78 -7.61 2.29 -3.45
C PHE A 78 -8.73 1.41 -4.02
N TYR A 79 -9.29 1.81 -5.15
CA TYR A 79 -10.47 1.19 -5.75
C TYR A 79 -10.10 0.07 -6.72
N ILE A 80 -10.90 -1.00 -6.70
CA ILE A 80 -10.86 -2.09 -7.70
C ILE A 80 -11.64 -1.72 -8.98
N GLY A 81 -12.35 -0.59 -8.97
CA GLY A 81 -12.95 0.00 -10.15
C GLY A 81 -12.13 1.16 -10.70
N HIS A 82 -12.37 1.50 -11.97
CA HIS A 82 -11.91 2.74 -12.58
C HIS A 82 -12.73 3.94 -12.08
N ASP A 83 -12.14 5.13 -12.17
CA ASP A 83 -12.79 6.42 -11.88
C ASP A 83 -13.39 6.59 -10.46
N CYS A 84 -12.83 5.93 -9.43
CA CYS A 84 -13.24 6.05 -8.01
C CYS A 84 -14.77 5.98 -7.82
N PRO A 85 -15.40 4.84 -8.13
CA PRO A 85 -16.85 4.75 -8.18
C PRO A 85 -17.47 4.92 -6.80
N ALA A 86 -18.57 5.67 -6.70
CA ALA A 86 -19.22 6.04 -5.44
C ALA A 86 -19.64 4.84 -4.56
N ASN A 87 -19.90 3.68 -5.18
CA ASN A 87 -20.24 2.42 -4.49
C ASN A 87 -19.28 1.29 -4.88
N GLY A 88 -18.00 1.64 -5.09
CA GLY A 88 -16.94 0.70 -5.41
C GLY A 88 -16.57 -0.22 -4.27
N SER A 89 -15.71 -1.20 -4.57
CA SER A 89 -14.92 -1.85 -3.53
C SER A 89 -13.57 -1.14 -3.45
N GLU A 90 -13.26 -0.60 -2.27
CA GLU A 90 -12.01 0.09 -1.99
C GLU A 90 -11.31 -0.42 -0.74
N TYR A 91 -9.99 -0.38 -0.78
CA TYR A 91 -9.15 -0.48 0.41
C TYR A 91 -8.86 0.93 0.94
N ASP A 92 -9.27 1.21 2.17
CA ASP A 92 -9.13 2.53 2.80
C ASP A 92 -8.07 2.47 3.91
N CYS A 93 -7.05 3.32 3.81
CA CYS A 93 -5.94 3.37 4.77
C CYS A 93 -5.34 4.77 4.88
N GLY A 94 -4.57 5.01 5.94
CA GLY A 94 -4.00 6.30 6.28
C GLY A 94 -4.31 6.76 7.70
N SER A 95 -3.52 7.72 8.19
CA SER A 95 -3.59 8.21 9.57
C SER A 95 -3.21 9.68 9.67
N LYS A 96 -3.80 10.38 10.64
CA LYS A 96 -3.45 11.78 10.95
C LYS A 96 -2.04 11.91 11.52
N ASP A 97 -1.59 10.89 12.25
CA ASP A 97 -0.47 11.00 13.18
C ASP A 97 0.81 10.32 12.70
N ALA A 98 0.69 9.37 11.76
CA ALA A 98 1.79 8.59 11.21
C ALA A 98 1.53 8.21 9.75
N SER A 99 2.60 7.87 9.02
CA SER A 99 2.47 7.23 7.71
C SER A 99 2.02 5.78 7.89
N ASP A 100 1.21 5.29 6.95
CA ASP A 100 0.67 3.94 6.97
C ASP A 100 1.31 3.13 5.83
N ALA A 101 2.07 2.10 6.19
CA ALA A 101 2.91 1.35 5.27
C ALA A 101 2.42 -0.09 5.16
N ILE A 102 1.78 -0.40 4.03
CA ILE A 102 1.19 -1.71 3.76
C ILE A 102 2.12 -2.44 2.80
N SER A 103 3.00 -3.27 3.36
CA SER A 103 4.01 -4.01 2.61
C SER A 103 3.44 -5.15 1.77
N THR A 104 2.24 -5.64 2.09
CA THR A 104 1.53 -6.67 1.32
C THR A 104 0.05 -6.36 1.37
N LEU A 105 -0.57 -6.18 0.21
CA LEU A 105 -2.00 -5.94 0.10
C LEU A 105 -2.80 -7.23 0.36
N PRO A 106 -4.03 -7.14 0.91
CA PRO A 106 -4.93 -8.27 0.97
C PRO A 106 -5.22 -8.84 -0.42
N ASP A 107 -5.40 -10.17 -0.54
CA ASP A 107 -5.61 -10.88 -1.81
C ASP A 107 -6.75 -10.32 -2.69
N TRP A 108 -7.76 -9.69 -2.07
CA TRP A 108 -8.88 -9.10 -2.80
C TRP A 108 -8.54 -7.74 -3.45
N VAL A 109 -7.44 -7.10 -3.05
CA VAL A 109 -6.95 -5.79 -3.53
C VAL A 109 -5.64 -5.94 -4.33
N ASP A 110 -4.79 -6.89 -3.94
CA ASP A 110 -3.47 -7.11 -4.52
C ASP A 110 -3.54 -7.34 -6.03
N SER A 111 -2.79 -6.57 -6.81
CA SER A 111 -2.86 -6.57 -8.29
C SER A 111 -4.25 -6.29 -8.87
N LYS A 112 -5.09 -5.54 -8.16
CA LYS A 112 -6.48 -5.23 -8.59
C LYS A 112 -6.85 -3.76 -8.43
N VAL A 113 -5.93 -2.89 -8.04
CA VAL A 113 -6.20 -1.45 -7.93
C VAL A 113 -6.20 -0.83 -9.32
N HIS A 114 -7.24 -0.04 -9.61
CA HIS A 114 -7.48 0.61 -10.90
C HIS A 114 -7.61 2.13 -10.79
N SER A 115 -8.08 2.63 -9.64
CA SER A 115 -8.10 4.07 -9.37
C SER A 115 -7.85 4.39 -7.89
N ILE A 116 -7.36 5.59 -7.63
CA ILE A 116 -6.94 6.00 -6.29
C ILE A 116 -7.40 7.43 -6.00
N PHE A 117 -7.96 7.64 -4.81
CA PHE A 117 -8.28 8.96 -4.30
C PHE A 117 -7.56 9.19 -2.97
N CYS A 118 -6.95 10.36 -2.79
CA CYS A 118 -6.26 10.72 -1.55
C CYS A 118 -6.67 12.12 -1.09
N ALA A 119 -6.98 12.26 0.19
CA ALA A 119 -7.35 13.52 0.81
C ALA A 119 -6.68 13.71 2.16
N LYS A 120 -6.50 14.96 2.57
CA LYS A 120 -5.91 15.33 3.87
C LYS A 120 -6.92 15.13 5.01
N ILE A 121 -6.45 14.71 6.19
CA ILE A 121 -7.26 14.41 7.39
C ILE A 121 -6.74 15.04 8.70
#